data_AF-A0A917EU19-F1
#
_entry.id   AF-A0A917EU19-F1
#
_cell.length_a   1.000
_cell.length_b   1.000
_cell.length_c   1.000
_cell.angle_alpha   90.00
_cell.angle_beta   90.00
_cell.angle_gamma   90.00
#
_symmetry.space_group_name_H-M   'P 1'
#
loop_
_entity.id
_entity.type
_entity.pdbx_description
1 polymer ?
#
loop_
_entity_poly.entity_id
_entity_poly.type
_entity_poly.pdbx_seq_one_letter_code
_entity_poly.pdbx_strand_id
1 'polypeptide(L)'
;MDFLLNVVPGILMAIGFVFMLYLLYHRKFAFALLLIVCLAGLSVYYYGLWVVRRFEGMGVSLLGVSIFLFGLIVLLIMLLIRMINSNRGESK
;
A
#
# COMPACT_ATOMS: atom_id res chain seq x y z
N MET A 1 -23.55 1.93 1.26
CA MET A 1 -22.21 1.94 1.90
C MET A 1 -21.41 0.68 1.52
N ASP A 2 -22.08 -0.46 1.33
CA ASP A 2 -21.47 -1.76 1.05
C ASP A 2 -20.78 -1.86 -0.32
N PHE A 3 -21.29 -1.14 -1.33
CA PHE A 3 -20.71 -1.17 -2.68
C PHE A 3 -19.33 -0.50 -2.74
N LEU A 4 -19.16 0.64 -2.06
CA LEU A 4 -17.86 1.32 -1.96
C LEU A 4 -16.86 0.48 -1.15
N LEU A 5 -17.31 -0.13 -0.06
CA LEU A 5 -16.46 -0.97 0.79
C LEU A 5 -15.99 -2.25 0.08
N ASN A 6 -16.75 -2.81 -0.86
CA ASN A 6 -16.31 -4.00 -1.60
C ASN A 6 -15.53 -3.69 -2.88
N VAL A 7 -15.86 -2.60 -3.58
CA VAL A 7 -15.29 -2.32 -4.91
C VAL A 7 -13.97 -1.56 -4.83
N VAL A 8 -13.87 -0.54 -3.97
CA VAL A 8 -12.65 0.25 -3.77
C VAL A 8 -11.41 -0.61 -3.47
N PRO A 9 -11.46 -1.62 -2.58
CA PRO A 9 -10.27 -2.44 -2.28
C PRO A 9 -9.92 -3.43 -3.37
N GLY A 10 -10.89 -3.96 -4.08
CA GLY A 10 -10.64 -4.83 -5.24
C GLY A 10 -9.87 -4.06 -6.30
N ILE A 11 -10.29 -2.81 -6.55
CA ILE A 11 -9.58 -1.89 -7.44
C ILE A 11 -8.19 -1.55 -6.89
N LEU A 12 -8.06 -1.25 -5.59
CA LEU A 12 -6.77 -0.94 -4.96
C LEU A 12 -5.78 -2.12 -5.04
N MET A 13 -6.26 -3.35 -4.82
CA MET A 13 -5.45 -4.57 -4.98
C MET A 13 -5.05 -4.78 -6.44
N ALA A 14 -5.96 -4.62 -7.38
CA ALA A 14 -5.66 -4.76 -8.81
C ALA A 14 -4.59 -3.75 -9.25
N ILE A 15 -4.72 -2.48 -8.85
CA ILE A 15 -3.72 -1.44 -9.12
C ILE A 15 -2.39 -1.80 -8.46
N GLY A 16 -2.41 -2.23 -7.20
CA GLY A 16 -1.20 -2.64 -6.47
C GLY A 16 -0.48 -3.81 -7.15
N PHE A 17 -1.21 -4.78 -7.68
CA PHE A 17 -0.65 -5.92 -8.38
C PHE A 17 0.02 -5.52 -9.70
N VAL A 18 -0.62 -4.66 -10.49
CA VAL A 18 -0.02 -4.11 -11.72
C VAL A 18 1.25 -3.32 -11.40
N PHE A 19 1.23 -2.53 -10.33
CA PHE A 19 2.39 -1.74 -9.90
C PHE A 19 3.54 -2.63 -9.39
N MET A 20 3.22 -3.74 -8.71
CA MET A 20 4.20 -4.73 -8.27
C MET A 20 4.89 -5.39 -9.46
N LEU A 21 4.12 -5.79 -10.50
CA LEU A 21 4.65 -6.34 -11.76
C LEU A 21 5.59 -5.36 -12.45
N TYR A 22 5.21 -4.09 -12.53
CA TYR A 22 6.04 -3.03 -13.11
C TYR A 22 7.36 -2.84 -12.34
N LEU A 23 7.32 -2.86 -11.01
CA LEU A 23 8.52 -2.71 -10.18
C LEU A 23 9.44 -3.94 -10.26
N LEU A 24 8.86 -5.13 -10.36
CA LEU A 24 9.61 -6.38 -10.55
C LEU A 24 10.35 -6.35 -11.90
N TYR A 25 9.69 -5.89 -12.96
CA TYR A 25 10.28 -5.72 -14.29
C TYR A 25 11.48 -4.76 -14.28
N HIS A 26 11.39 -3.66 -13.52
CA HIS A 26 12.49 -2.70 -13.36
C HIS A 26 13.57 -3.12 -12.33
N ARG A 27 13.53 -4.37 -11.81
CA ARG A 27 14.43 -4.88 -10.74
C ARG A 27 14.49 -4.00 -9.49
N LYS A 28 13.42 -3.24 -9.21
CA LYS A 28 13.33 -2.34 -8.05
C LYS A 28 12.77 -3.09 -6.84
N PHE A 29 13.48 -4.12 -6.39
CA PHE A 29 13.04 -5.05 -5.34
C PHE A 29 12.65 -4.35 -4.03
N ALA A 30 13.33 -3.25 -3.66
CA ALA A 30 13.00 -2.47 -2.46
C ALA A 30 11.57 -1.89 -2.50
N PHE A 31 11.11 -1.44 -3.66
CA PHE A 31 9.75 -0.92 -3.83
C PHE A 31 8.71 -2.04 -3.89
N ALA A 32 9.08 -3.19 -4.45
CA ALA A 32 8.20 -4.37 -4.50
C ALA A 32 7.91 -4.90 -3.08
N LEU A 33 8.93 -4.96 -2.21
CA LEU A 33 8.77 -5.31 -0.80
C LEU A 33 7.80 -4.37 -0.07
N LEU A 34 7.94 -3.06 -0.31
CA LEU A 34 7.05 -2.05 0.27
C LEU A 34 5.59 -2.21 -0.18
N LEU A 35 5.40 -2.60 -1.44
CA LEU A 35 4.06 -2.84 -1.99
C LEU A 35 3.39 -4.07 -1.39
N ILE A 36 4.17 -5.13 -1.12
CA ILE A 36 3.69 -6.31 -0.40
C ILE A 36 3.22 -5.91 1.01
N VAL A 37 3.97 -5.05 1.72
CA VAL A 37 3.57 -4.55 3.04
C VAL A 37 2.27 -3.76 2.98
N CYS A 38 2.08 -2.90 1.96
CA CYS A 38 0.82 -2.20 1.74
C CYS A 38 -0.34 -3.15 1.47
N LEU A 39 -0.16 -4.17 0.61
CA LEU A 39 -1.19 -5.17 0.30
C LEU A 39 -1.55 -6.02 1.53
N ALA A 40 -0.55 -6.36 2.35
CA ALA A 40 -0.77 -7.07 3.61
C ALA A 40 -1.56 -6.21 4.60
N GLY A 41 -1.20 -4.94 4.78
CA GLY A 41 -1.95 -4.00 5.63
C GLY A 41 -3.41 -3.82 5.17
N LEU A 42 -3.64 -3.73 3.85
CA LEU A 42 -4.97 -3.68 3.27
C LEU A 42 -5.76 -4.97 3.56
N SER A 43 -5.13 -6.13 3.42
CA SER A 43 -5.77 -7.43 3.70
C SER A 43 -6.19 -7.55 5.17
N VAL A 44 -5.33 -7.12 6.10
CA VAL A 44 -5.64 -7.09 7.54
C VAL A 44 -6.77 -6.11 7.86
N TYR A 45 -6.79 -4.95 7.20
CA TYR A 45 -7.89 -3.99 7.33
C TYR A 45 -9.23 -4.60 6.90
N TYR A 46 -9.27 -5.30 5.77
CA TYR A 46 -10.47 -5.97 5.28
C TYR A 46 -10.91 -7.14 6.14
N TYR A 47 -9.95 -7.93 6.62
CA TYR A 47 -10.24 -8.98 7.58
C TYR A 47 -10.85 -8.41 8.85
N GLY A 48 -10.31 -7.30 9.37
CA GLY A 48 -10.88 -6.56 10.48
C GLY A 48 -12.32 -6.12 10.18
N LEU A 49 -12.57 -5.46 9.04
CA LEU A 49 -13.88 -4.98 8.61
C LEU A 49 -14.92 -6.09 8.44
N TRP A 50 -14.51 -7.25 7.96
CA TRP A 50 -15.38 -8.43 7.84
C TRP A 50 -15.72 -9.02 9.22
N VAL A 51 -14.79 -8.95 10.17
CA VAL A 51 -14.97 -9.40 11.57
C VAL A 51 -15.75 -8.37 12.42
N VAL A 52 -15.87 -7.10 12.00
CA VAL A 52 -16.55 -5.98 12.70
C VAL A 52 -18.05 -6.20 12.98
N ARG A 53 -18.63 -7.36 12.66
CA ARG A 53 -19.83 -7.82 13.39
C ARG A 53 -19.57 -8.06 14.89
N ARG A 54 -18.32 -8.08 15.36
CA ARG A 54 -17.91 -8.17 16.78
C ARG A 54 -16.88 -7.08 17.14
N PHE A 55 -16.97 -6.53 18.35
CA PHE A 55 -16.12 -5.44 18.89
C PHE A 55 -14.61 -5.69 18.76
N GLU A 56 -14.16 -6.94 18.71
CA GLU A 56 -12.76 -7.34 18.55
C GLU A 56 -12.18 -7.00 17.14
N GLY A 57 -13.02 -6.91 16.11
CA GLY A 57 -12.59 -6.61 14.73
C GLY A 57 -12.19 -5.15 14.49
N MET A 58 -12.64 -4.21 15.35
CA MET A 58 -12.33 -2.78 15.22
C MET A 58 -10.84 -2.49 15.46
N GLY A 59 -10.20 -3.16 16.41
CA GLY A 59 -8.77 -2.98 16.71
C GLY A 59 -7.87 -3.48 15.58
N VAL A 60 -8.20 -4.62 15.00
CA VAL A 60 -7.47 -5.21 13.86
C VAL A 60 -7.60 -4.33 12.61
N SER A 61 -8.76 -3.71 12.41
CA SER A 61 -8.98 -2.75 11.33
C SER A 61 -8.08 -1.51 11.48
N LEU A 62 -8.02 -0.90 12.66
CA LEU A 62 -7.17 0.26 12.95
C LEU A 62 -5.67 -0.04 12.74
N LEU A 63 -5.23 -1.24 13.13
CA LEU A 63 -3.88 -1.72 12.87
C LEU A 63 -3.59 -1.89 11.36
N GLY A 64 -4.54 -2.44 10.61
CA GLY A 64 -4.43 -2.56 9.15
C GLY A 64 -4.28 -1.20 8.45
N VAL A 65 -5.09 -0.21 8.84
CA VAL A 65 -5.00 1.17 8.28
C VAL A 65 -3.66 1.82 8.61
N SER A 66 -3.18 1.69 9.85
CA SER A 66 -1.92 2.32 10.27
C SER A 66 -0.70 1.71 9.57
N ILE A 67 -0.69 0.39 9.36
CA ILE A 67 0.35 -0.28 8.55
C ILE A 67 0.29 0.18 7.09
N PHE A 68 -0.91 0.29 6.51
CA PHE A 68 -1.10 0.79 5.15
C PHE A 68 -0.62 2.23 5.01
N LEU A 69 -0.99 3.12 5.95
CA LEU A 69 -0.56 4.52 5.95
C LEU A 69 0.97 4.63 6.05
N PHE A 70 1.57 3.85 6.94
CA PHE A 70 3.01 3.83 7.13
C PHE A 70 3.75 3.39 5.86
N GLY A 71 3.29 2.31 5.22
CA GLY A 71 3.83 1.85 3.93
C GLY A 71 3.71 2.91 2.84
N LEU A 72 2.57 3.60 2.76
CA LEU A 72 2.33 4.66 1.78
C LEU A 72 3.23 5.89 2.01
N ILE A 73 3.43 6.31 3.27
CA ILE A 73 4.33 7.41 3.63
C ILE A 73 5.78 7.09 3.22
N VAL A 74 6.27 5.90 3.55
CA VAL A 74 7.64 5.48 3.20
C VAL A 74 7.83 5.41 1.69
N LEU A 75 6.82 4.94 0.95
CA LEU A 75 6.84 4.90 -0.52
C LEU A 75 6.94 6.32 -1.11
N LEU A 76 6.20 7.26 -0.54
CA LEU A 76 6.19 8.66 -0.96
C LEU A 76 7.53 9.35 -0.67
N ILE A 77 8.14 9.08 0.49
CA ILE A 77 9.49 9.55 0.84
C ILE A 77 10.54 8.99 -0.13
N MET A 78 10.50 7.70 -0.45
CA MET A 78 11.42 7.10 -1.42
C MET A 78 11.28 7.71 -2.82
N LEU A 79 10.05 8.00 -3.25
CA LEU A 79 9.79 8.70 -4.51
C LEU A 79 10.38 10.11 -4.50
N LEU A 80 10.19 10.86 -3.41
CA LEU A 80 10.76 12.21 -3.25
C LEU A 80 12.28 12.19 -3.31
N ILE A 81 12.93 11.29 -2.57
CA ILE A 81 14.39 11.12 -2.59
C ILE A 81 14.87 10.81 -4.02
N ARG A 82 14.16 9.93 -4.73
CA ARG A 82 14.49 9.58 -6.11
C ARG A 82 14.36 10.79 -7.05
N MET A 83 13.30 11.59 -6.93
CA MET A 83 13.12 12.79 -7.75
C MET A 83 14.21 13.83 -7.47
N ILE A 84 14.53 14.06 -6.19
CA ILE A 84 15.59 14.99 -5.79
C ILE A 84 16.96 14.54 -6.35
N ASN A 85 17.28 13.25 -6.24
CA ASN A 85 18.52 12.71 -6.82
C ASN A 85 18.52 12.76 -8.35
N SER A 86 17.37 12.56 -9.01
CA SER A 86 17.24 12.70 -10.47
C SER A 86 17.53 14.14 -10.91
N ASN A 87 16.97 15.13 -10.22
CA ASN A 87 17.21 16.55 -10.52
C ASN A 87 18.66 16.99 -10.25
N ARG A 88 19.35 16.38 -9.28
CA ARG A 88 20.78 16.65 -9.05
C ARG A 88 21.70 16.02 -10.11
N GLY A 89 21.25 14.99 -10.80
CA GLY A 89 22.00 14.32 -11.86
C GLY A 89 22.09 15.12 -13.16
N GLU A 90 21.12 16.00 -13.43
CA GLU A 90 21.10 16.88 -14.61
C GLU A 90 21.88 18.19 -14.41
N SER A 91 22.54 18.35 -13.25
CA SER A 91 23.36 19.53 -12.92
C SER A 91 24.87 19.26 -13.09
N LYS A 92 25.24 18.31 -13.96
CA LYS A 92 26.63 18.02 -14.36
C LYS A 92 26.76 17.91 -15.87
#